data_AF-A0A1V5X3W5-F1
#
_entry.id   AF-A0A1V5X3W5-F1
#
_cell.length_a   1.000
_cell.length_b   1.000
_cell.length_c   1.000
_cell.angle_alpha   90.00
_cell.angle_beta   90.00
_cell.angle_gamma   90.00
#
_symmetry.space_group_name_H-M   'P 1'
#
loop_
_entity.id
_entity.type
_entity.pdbx_description
1 polymer ?
#
loop_
_entity_poly.entity_id
_entity_poly.type
_entity_poly.pdbx_seq_one_letter_code
_entity_poly.pdbx_strand_id
1 'polypeptide(L)'
;MQKFDIKAFGFALGIVWGGLMFLLGIFDIFYFWGNAWSRIMSMVYLGYRPTVFGCIFAAAWGFIYASLLGFAIAWAYNRLVEENKAETDRRIKDLAQKIWEKKGKPAGSARDDWNEAERIIRGK
;
A
#
# COMPACT_ATOMS: atom_id res chain seq x y z
N MET A 1 1.19 -12.05 -6.29
CA MET A 1 1.07 -10.58 -6.11
C MET A 1 2.45 -10.04 -5.78
N GLN A 2 2.84 -8.91 -6.35
CA GLN A 2 4.11 -8.26 -6.00
C GLN A 2 3.96 -7.52 -4.67
N LYS A 3 5.00 -7.52 -3.85
CA LYS A 3 5.06 -6.76 -2.59
C LYS A 3 5.57 -5.34 -2.88
N PHE A 4 5.18 -4.38 -2.06
CA PHE A 4 5.77 -3.04 -2.09
C PHE A 4 7.09 -3.00 -1.33
N ASP A 5 8.06 -2.27 -1.85
CA ASP A 5 9.17 -1.78 -1.02
C ASP A 5 8.62 -0.69 -0.10
N ILE A 6 8.67 -0.96 1.21
CA ILE A 6 8.07 -0.10 2.22
C ILE A 6 8.70 1.29 2.19
N LYS A 7 10.03 1.38 2.09
CA LYS A 7 10.74 2.67 2.14
C LYS A 7 10.48 3.47 0.88
N ALA A 8 10.61 2.84 -0.28
CA ALA A 8 10.40 3.50 -1.56
C ALA A 8 8.96 4.01 -1.68
N PHE A 9 7.97 3.19 -1.32
CA PHE A 9 6.56 3.59 -1.39
C PHE A 9 6.23 4.74 -0.43
N GLY A 10 6.67 4.67 0.83
CA GLY A 10 6.39 5.72 1.79
C GLY A 10 7.02 7.05 1.40
N PHE A 11 8.30 7.06 1.03
CA PHE A 11 8.94 8.31 0.58
C PHE A 11 8.35 8.86 -0.72
N ALA A 12 7.97 7.99 -1.67
CA ALA A 12 7.29 8.45 -2.87
C ALA A 12 5.98 9.17 -2.55
N LEU A 13 5.16 8.60 -1.64
CA LEU A 13 3.91 9.23 -1.20
C LEU A 13 4.16 10.56 -0.47
N GLY A 14 5.19 10.61 0.38
CA GLY A 14 5.67 11.82 1.02
C GLY A 14 6.06 12.92 0.04
N ILE A 15 6.89 12.60 -0.95
CA ILE A 15 7.37 13.57 -1.96
C ILE A 15 6.20 14.12 -2.77
N VAL A 16 5.30 13.24 -3.23
CA VAL A 16 4.14 13.65 -4.02
C VAL A 16 3.23 14.57 -3.22
N TRP A 17 2.90 14.20 -1.98
CA TRP A 17 1.98 14.98 -1.16
C TRP A 17 2.60 16.28 -0.63
N GLY A 18 3.85 16.23 -0.15
CA GLY A 18 4.58 17.42 0.27
C GLY A 18 4.77 18.42 -0.88
N GLY A 19 5.12 17.92 -2.07
CA GLY A 19 5.22 18.74 -3.28
C GLY A 19 3.87 19.35 -3.67
N LEU A 20 2.78 18.59 -3.61
CA LEU A 20 1.44 19.10 -3.85
C LEU A 20 1.06 20.20 -2.83
N MET A 21 1.35 20.01 -1.55
CA MET A 21 1.09 21.03 -0.51
C MET A 21 1.86 22.32 -0.75
N PHE A 22 3.11 22.20 -1.21
CA PHE A 22 3.88 23.37 -1.62
C PHE A 22 3.20 24.10 -2.78
N LEU A 23 2.85 23.39 -3.86
CA LEU A 23 2.21 23.98 -5.05
C LEU A 23 0.86 24.64 -4.71
N LEU A 24 0.02 23.96 -3.92
CA LEU A 24 -1.27 24.50 -3.49
C LEU A 24 -1.11 25.76 -2.63
N GLY A 25 -0.11 25.79 -1.74
CA GLY A 25 0.22 27.00 -0.98
C GLY A 25 0.67 28.16 -1.89
N ILE A 26 1.48 27.88 -2.92
CA ILE A 26 1.88 28.89 -3.91
C ILE A 26 0.65 29.40 -4.70
N PHE A 27 -0.25 28.51 -5.12
CA PHE A 27 -1.49 28.92 -5.79
C PHE A 27 -2.37 29.80 -4.90
N ASP A 28 -2.45 29.50 -3.61
CA ASP A 28 -3.21 30.28 -2.64
C ASP A 28 -2.65 31.70 -2.48
N ILE A 29 -1.32 31.88 -2.59
CA ILE A 29 -0.67 33.21 -2.59
C ILE A 29 -1.12 34.05 -3.80
N PHE A 30 -1.15 33.46 -5.00
CA PHE A 30 -1.38 34.22 -6.24
C PHE A 30 -2.85 34.43 -6.57
N TYR A 31 -3.68 33.41 -6.34
CA TYR A 31 -5.07 33.39 -6.77
C TYR A 31 -6.05 33.58 -5.62
N PHE A 32 -5.55 33.66 -4.38
CA PHE A 32 -6.30 33.97 -3.17
C PHE A 32 -7.62 33.17 -3.11
N TRP A 33 -7.51 31.85 -2.88
CA TRP A 33 -8.62 30.87 -2.89
C TRP A 33 -9.59 31.03 -1.69
N GLY A 34 -9.96 32.28 -1.42
CA GLY A 34 -11.06 32.67 -0.56
C GLY A 34 -10.96 32.13 0.85
N ASN A 35 -9.84 32.32 1.56
CA ASN A 35 -9.61 32.03 3.00
C ASN A 35 -9.96 30.62 3.52
N ALA A 36 -10.69 29.78 2.79
CA ALA A 36 -11.22 28.50 3.25
C ALA A 36 -10.13 27.45 3.22
N TRP A 37 -9.38 27.37 2.12
CA TRP A 37 -8.20 26.51 2.00
C TRP A 37 -7.18 26.83 3.09
N SER A 38 -6.77 28.11 3.19
CA SER A 38 -5.79 28.54 4.17
C SER A 38 -6.23 28.30 5.61
N ARG A 39 -7.51 28.52 5.92
CA ARG A 39 -8.08 28.23 7.25
C ARG A 39 -7.98 26.74 7.57
N ILE A 40 -8.40 25.84 6.68
CA ILE A 40 -8.37 24.40 6.93
C ILE A 40 -6.92 23.93 7.06
N MET A 41 -6.04 24.34 6.14
CA MET A 41 -4.64 23.91 6.16
C MET A 41 -3.88 24.44 7.38
N SER A 42 -4.23 25.63 7.90
CA SER A 42 -3.64 26.14 9.16
C SER A 42 -4.00 25.32 10.40
N MET A 43 -5.09 24.54 10.37
CA MET A 43 -5.47 23.61 11.44
C MET A 43 -4.75 22.27 11.33
N VAL A 44 -4.47 21.81 10.11
CA VAL A 44 -3.85 20.50 9.83
C VAL A 44 -2.33 20.59 9.87
N TYR A 45 -1.78 21.67 9.34
CA TYR A 45 -0.34 21.91 9.19
C TYR A 45 0.06 23.11 10.03
N LEU A 46 0.70 22.82 11.17
CA LEU A 46 1.13 23.86 12.09
C LEU A 46 2.12 24.81 11.40
N GLY A 47 1.78 26.10 11.37
CA GLY A 47 2.58 27.13 10.72
C GLY A 47 2.21 27.39 9.25
N TYR A 48 1.19 26.72 8.69
CA TYR A 48 0.67 27.08 7.38
C TYR A 48 0.15 28.51 7.37
N ARG A 49 0.66 29.28 6.42
CA ARG A 49 0.17 30.60 6.01
C ARG A 49 0.35 30.69 4.49
N PRO A 50 -0.47 31.48 3.77
CA PRO A 50 -0.26 31.79 2.36
C PRO A 50 0.93 32.75 2.21
N THR A 51 2.12 32.25 2.54
CA THR A 51 3.43 32.87 2.39
C THR A 51 4.40 31.78 1.97
N VAL A 52 5.50 32.14 1.31
CA VAL A 52 6.51 31.16 0.85
C VAL A 52 6.99 30.28 2.00
N PHE A 53 7.27 30.87 3.17
CA PHE A 53 7.68 30.12 4.36
C PHE A 53 6.56 29.20 4.89
N GLY A 54 5.32 29.66 4.92
CA GLY A 54 4.18 28.82 5.30
C GLY A 54 3.99 27.62 4.37
N CYS A 55 4.25 27.79 3.07
CA CYS A 55 4.22 26.69 2.09
C CYS A 55 5.33 25.67 2.34
N ILE A 56 6.53 26.10 2.75
CA ILE A 56 7.63 25.19 3.12
C ILE A 56 7.26 24.36 4.35
N PHE A 57 6.66 24.99 5.37
CA PHE A 57 6.15 24.26 6.55
C PHE A 57 5.06 23.25 6.17
N ALA A 58 4.13 23.65 5.29
CA ALA A 58 3.09 22.77 4.76
C ALA A 58 3.67 21.55 4.04
N ALA A 59 4.67 21.78 3.18
CA ALA A 59 5.34 20.74 2.43
C ALA A 59 6.08 19.75 3.34
N ALA A 60 6.77 20.25 4.36
CA ALA A 60 7.48 19.43 5.33
C ALA A 60 6.52 18.55 6.14
N TRP A 61 5.45 19.13 6.69
CA TRP A 61 4.45 18.34 7.43
C TRP A 61 3.68 17.38 6.52
N GLY A 62 3.31 17.81 5.31
CA GLY A 62 2.69 16.97 4.30
C GLY A 62 3.58 15.77 3.96
N PHE A 63 4.86 16.01 3.72
CA PHE A 63 5.83 14.94 3.48
C PHE A 63 5.89 13.95 4.64
N ILE A 64 5.96 14.42 5.89
CA ILE A 64 6.05 13.56 7.07
C ILE A 64 4.78 12.71 7.20
N TYR A 65 3.60 13.32 7.19
CA TYR A 65 2.33 12.61 7.38
C TYR A 65 2.05 11.60 6.26
N ALA A 66 2.27 12.00 5.00
CA ALA A 66 2.08 11.11 3.88
C ALA A 66 3.13 9.99 3.84
N SER A 67 4.38 10.24 4.25
CA SER A 67 5.39 9.18 4.36
C SER A 67 5.02 8.14 5.41
N LEU A 68 4.60 8.59 6.59
CA LEU A 68 4.16 7.70 7.67
C LEU A 68 2.95 6.86 7.25
N LEU A 69 1.95 7.49 6.62
CA LEU A 69 0.80 6.78 6.07
C LEU A 69 1.22 5.79 4.99
N GLY A 70 2.14 6.17 4.10
CA GLY A 70 2.66 5.30 3.06
C GLY A 70 3.39 4.08 3.62
N PHE A 71 4.22 4.27 4.65
CA PHE A 71 4.86 3.14 5.35
C PHE A 71 3.84 2.18 5.95
N ALA A 72 2.80 2.72 6.60
CA ALA A 72 1.72 1.92 7.19
C ALA A 72 0.94 1.13 6.12
N ILE A 73 0.59 1.77 5.00
CA ILE A 73 -0.12 1.13 3.88
C ILE A 73 0.73 0.02 3.26
N ALA A 74 2.00 0.30 2.94
CA ALA A 74 2.88 -0.70 2.34
C ALA A 74 3.10 -1.90 3.25
N TRP A 75 3.27 -1.65 4.55
CA TRP A 75 3.37 -2.71 5.56
C TRP A 75 2.09 -3.57 5.61
N ALA A 76 0.92 -2.93 5.73
CA ALA A 76 -0.36 -3.62 5.82
C ALA A 76 -0.65 -4.44 4.56
N TYR A 77 -0.41 -3.88 3.38
CA TYR A 77 -0.54 -4.58 2.11
C TYR A 77 0.35 -5.82 2.04
N ASN A 78 1.63 -5.68 2.39
CA ASN A 78 2.58 -6.79 2.36
C ASN A 78 2.17 -7.93 3.31
N ARG A 79 1.63 -7.58 4.49
CA ARG A 79 1.12 -8.55 5.46
C ARG A 79 -0.07 -9.34 4.90
N LEU A 80 -1.03 -8.66 4.28
CA LEU A 80 -2.20 -9.30 3.66
C LEU A 80 -1.80 -10.21 2.49
N VAL A 81 -0.80 -9.81 1.69
CA VAL A 81 -0.26 -10.65 0.61
C VAL A 81 0.36 -11.94 1.15
N GLU A 82 1.08 -11.88 2.28
CA GLU A 82 1.65 -13.07 2.91
C GLU A 82 0.58 -14.02 3.46
N GLU A 83 -0.45 -13.48 4.12
CA GLU A 83 -1.56 -14.27 4.64
C GLU A 83 -2.32 -14.98 3.52
N ASN A 84 -2.62 -14.26 2.44
CA ASN A 84 -3.28 -14.83 1.27
C ASN A 84 -2.43 -15.95 0.64
N LYS A 85 -1.10 -15.77 0.54
CA LYS A 85 -0.21 -16.82 0.03
C LYS A 85 -0.24 -18.06 0.93
N ALA A 86 -0.11 -17.88 2.24
CA ALA A 86 -0.14 -18.98 3.20
C ALA A 86 -1.48 -19.75 3.16
N GLU A 87 -2.58 -19.03 3.03
CA GLU A 87 -3.91 -19.63 2.90
C GLU A 87 -4.06 -20.40 1.57
N THR A 88 -3.58 -19.83 0.47
CA THR A 88 -3.57 -20.52 -0.84
C THR A 88 -2.76 -21.82 -0.77
N ASP A 89 -1.57 -21.78 -0.18
CA ASP A 89 -0.70 -22.96 -0.07
C ASP A 89 -1.33 -24.05 0.82
N ARG A 90 -2.04 -23.67 1.91
CA ARG A 90 -2.84 -24.61 2.71
C ARG A 90 -3.95 -25.27 1.91
N ARG A 91 -4.72 -24.47 1.17
CA ARG A 91 -5.81 -24.99 0.32
C ARG A 91 -5.29 -25.96 -0.75
N ILE A 92 -4.13 -25.67 -1.35
CA ILE A 92 -3.49 -26.56 -2.33
C ILE A 92 -3.10 -27.88 -1.66
N LYS A 93 -2.47 -27.83 -0.49
CA LYS A 93 -2.11 -29.02 0.27
C LYS A 93 -3.32 -29.88 0.61
N ASP A 94 -4.39 -29.28 1.13
CA ASP A 94 -5.61 -29.99 1.51
C ASP A 94 -6.30 -30.64 0.30
N LEU A 95 -6.33 -29.95 -0.84
CA LEU A 95 -6.90 -30.50 -2.07
C LEU A 95 -6.03 -31.61 -2.66
N ALA A 96 -4.70 -31.45 -2.68
CA ALA A 96 -3.78 -32.47 -3.14
C ALA A 96 -3.91 -33.76 -2.31
N GLN A 97 -4.05 -33.63 -0.99
CA GLN A 97 -4.29 -34.77 -0.11
C GLN A 97 -5.62 -35.47 -0.44
N LYS A 98 -6.70 -34.71 -0.65
CA LYS A 98 -8.00 -35.28 -1.06
C LYS A 98 -7.92 -36.02 -2.40
N ILE A 99 -7.17 -35.48 -3.37
CA ILE A 99 -6.95 -36.13 -4.68
C ILE A 99 -6.19 -37.44 -4.51
N TRP A 100 -5.10 -37.43 -3.73
CA TRP A 100 -4.29 -38.63 -3.43
C TRP A 100 -5.11 -39.72 -2.73
N GLU A 101 -5.92 -39.34 -1.75
CA GLU A 101 -6.84 -40.24 -1.05
C GLU A 101 -7.86 -40.85 -2.02
N LYS A 102 -8.46 -40.02 -2.90
CA LYS A 102 -9.41 -40.48 -3.93
C LYS A 102 -8.77 -41.42 -4.95
N LYS A 103 -7.48 -41.25 -5.26
CA LYS A 103 -6.70 -42.13 -6.15
C LYS A 103 -6.28 -43.45 -5.49
N GLY A 104 -6.61 -43.69 -4.22
CA GLY A 104 -6.25 -44.91 -3.50
C GLY A 104 -4.83 -44.89 -2.91
N LYS A 105 -4.30 -43.71 -2.62
CA LYS A 105 -2.99 -43.50 -1.98
C LYS A 105 -1.79 -44.07 -2.75
N PRO A 106 -1.67 -43.84 -4.07
CA PRO A 106 -0.54 -44.35 -4.85
C PRO A 106 0.79 -43.75 -4.38
N ALA A 107 1.85 -44.55 -4.36
CA ALA A 107 3.20 -44.07 -4.06
C ALA A 107 3.75 -43.26 -5.24
N GLY A 108 4.42 -42.14 -4.96
CA GLY A 108 5.10 -41.32 -5.97
C GLY A 108 4.24 -40.29 -6.72
N SER A 109 2.93 -40.20 -6.47
CA SER A 109 2.04 -39.24 -7.17
C SER A 109 1.98 -37.85 -6.55
N ALA A 110 2.65 -37.61 -5.41
CA ALA A 110 2.49 -36.39 -4.61
C ALA A 110 2.72 -35.10 -5.41
N ARG A 111 3.66 -35.10 -6.35
CA ARG A 111 3.94 -33.93 -7.20
C ARG A 111 2.83 -33.70 -8.22
N ASP A 112 2.28 -34.75 -8.82
CA ASP A 112 1.21 -34.64 -9.80
C ASP A 112 -0.10 -34.22 -9.13
N ASP A 113 -0.39 -34.76 -7.94
CA ASP A 113 -1.55 -34.39 -7.13
C ASP A 113 -1.47 -32.92 -6.67
N TRP A 114 -0.27 -32.46 -6.29
CA TRP A 114 -0.02 -31.05 -5.99
C TRP A 114 -0.25 -30.15 -7.21
N ASN A 115 0.32 -30.50 -8.37
CA ASN A 115 0.17 -29.73 -9.60
C ASN A 115 -1.30 -29.68 -10.06
N GLU A 116 -2.06 -30.75 -9.86
CA GLU A 116 -3.50 -30.81 -10.15
C GLU A 116 -4.29 -29.88 -9.21
N ALA A 117 -4.03 -29.95 -7.90
CA ALA A 117 -4.64 -29.06 -6.92
C ALA A 117 -4.32 -27.58 -7.16
N GLU A 118 -3.07 -27.28 -7.53
CA GLU A 118 -2.61 -25.94 -7.86
C GLU A 118 -3.34 -25.38 -9.08
N ARG A 119 -3.51 -26.18 -10.14
CA ARG A 119 -4.30 -25.83 -11.34
C ARG A 119 -5.73 -25.44 -10.98
N ILE A 120 -6.38 -26.26 -10.14
CA ILE A 120 -7.77 -26.06 -9.71
C ILE A 120 -7.92 -24.77 -8.89
N ILE A 121 -7.01 -24.51 -7.95
CA ILE A 121 -7.12 -23.37 -7.04
C ILE A 121 -6.67 -22.05 -7.68
N ARG A 122 -5.60 -22.08 -8.46
CA ARG A 122 -5.07 -20.87 -9.12
C ARG A 122 -5.77 -20.55 -10.44
N GLY A 123 -6.54 -21.48 -11.00
CA GLY A 123 -7.27 -21.30 -12.25
C GLY A 123 -6.37 -21.06 -13.47
N LYS A 124 -5.13 -21.55 -13.42
CA LYS A 124 -4.13 -21.45 -14.50
C LYS A 124 -3.80 -22.82 -15.03
#